data_AF-A0A812XJ14-F1
#
_entry.id   AF-A0A812XJ14-F1
#
_cell.length_a   1.000
_cell.length_b   1.000
_cell.length_c   1.000
_cell.angle_alpha   90.00
_cell.angle_beta   90.00
_cell.angle_gamma   90.00
#
_symmetry.space_group_name_H-M   'P 1'
#
loop_
_entity.id
_entity.type
_entity.pdbx_description
1 polymer ?
#
loop_
_entity_poly.entity_id
_entity_poly.type
_entity_poly.pdbx_seq_one_letter_code
_entity_poly.pdbx_strand_id
1 'polypeptide(L)'
;ASHGLEDDVFRIVPLPLPTGGVLAISQNSVTYLKEHGSSFTQALNLAGMPVDPEEEGRTTAIRNETKLDILLANCSAVVLSPTVILFSIHPTGRLYLAHLVLTGRDVVTDIVWTSPGQHAPAWELHSWGEEFVCLVDTVGSLSVLKTTVSKKKLPSTLQPLKRPRLHQPGDLPIQSQKLKELLSVHEQLRDVYRFLRSYTFDVADTLPTLGPLQCMQPWISEGEDS
;
A
#
# COMPACT_ATOMS: atom_id res chain seq x y z
N ALA A 1 8.91 -24.38 -6.27
CA ALA A 1 8.62 -24.03 -4.86
C ALA A 1 7.23 -23.42 -4.84
N SER A 2 6.27 -24.12 -4.26
CA SER A 2 4.91 -23.58 -4.06
C SER A 2 5.02 -22.48 -3.02
N HIS A 3 5.06 -21.23 -3.45
CA HIS A 3 4.88 -20.09 -2.57
C HIS A 3 3.53 -20.31 -1.88
N GLY A 4 3.50 -20.44 -0.56
CA GLY A 4 2.30 -20.70 0.25
C GLY A 4 1.35 -19.51 0.27
N LEU A 5 0.95 -19.05 -0.92
CA LEU A 5 -0.15 -18.13 -1.10
C LEU A 5 -1.43 -18.89 -0.78
N GLU A 6 -2.31 -18.24 -0.03
CA GLU A 6 -3.65 -18.73 0.24
C GLU A 6 -4.43 -18.84 -1.08
N ASP A 7 -5.28 -19.86 -1.20
CA ASP A 7 -6.07 -20.10 -2.43
C ASP A 7 -7.09 -18.97 -2.72
N ASP A 8 -7.28 -18.03 -1.79
CA ASP A 8 -8.24 -16.93 -1.84
C ASP A 8 -7.62 -15.58 -2.26
N VAL A 9 -6.37 -15.56 -2.73
CA VAL A 9 -5.73 -14.32 -3.20
C VAL A 9 -6.44 -13.80 -4.45
N PHE A 10 -7.08 -12.64 -4.33
CA PHE A 10 -7.84 -12.03 -5.43
C PHE A 10 -7.20 -10.78 -6.00
N ARG A 11 -6.18 -10.20 -5.34
CA ARG A 11 -5.47 -9.01 -5.85
C ARG A 11 -3.99 -9.04 -5.48
N ILE A 12 -3.14 -8.61 -6.41
CA ILE A 12 -1.70 -8.43 -6.20
C ILE A 12 -1.35 -6.97 -6.49
N VAL A 13 -0.67 -6.32 -5.55
CA VAL A 13 -0.24 -4.92 -5.66
C VAL A 13 1.29 -4.87 -5.73
N PRO A 14 1.89 -4.44 -6.85
CA PRO A 14 3.34 -4.28 -6.94
C PRO A 14 3.79 -3.08 -6.10
N LEU A 15 4.88 -3.26 -5.36
CA LEU A 15 5.42 -2.22 -4.49
C LEU A 15 6.64 -1.57 -5.13
N PRO A 16 6.68 -0.23 -5.25
CA PRO A 16 7.83 0.45 -5.82
C PRO A 16 9.03 0.39 -4.87
N LEU A 17 10.21 0.67 -5.42
CA LEU A 17 11.41 0.86 -4.60
C LEU A 17 11.23 2.05 -3.63
N PRO A 18 11.84 2.00 -2.44
CA PRO A 18 12.83 1.00 -2.01
C PRO A 18 12.25 -0.28 -1.40
N THR A 19 10.94 -0.34 -1.12
CA THR A 19 10.30 -1.54 -0.55
C THR A 19 10.44 -2.72 -1.51
N GLY A 20 10.02 -2.53 -2.77
CA GLY A 20 10.04 -3.57 -3.79
C GLY A 20 9.11 -4.76 -3.47
N GLY A 21 9.05 -5.74 -4.37
CA GLY A 21 8.24 -6.93 -4.18
C GLY A 21 6.75 -6.69 -4.49
N VAL A 22 5.90 -7.55 -3.93
CA VAL A 22 4.45 -7.51 -4.14
C VAL A 22 3.71 -7.74 -2.83
N LEU A 23 2.51 -7.16 -2.76
CA LEU A 23 1.55 -7.42 -1.69
C LEU A 23 0.39 -8.23 -2.27
N ALA A 24 0.27 -9.49 -1.86
CA ALA A 24 -0.87 -10.34 -2.14
C ALA A 24 -1.97 -10.07 -1.11
N ILE A 25 -3.19 -9.84 -1.61
CA ILE A 25 -4.36 -9.50 -0.81
C ILE A 25 -5.33 -10.67 -0.90
N SER A 26 -5.61 -11.25 0.27
CA SER A 26 -6.60 -12.28 0.53
C SER A 26 -7.78 -11.69 1.29
N GLN A 27 -8.85 -12.46 1.49
CA GLN A 27 -10.06 -11.94 2.13
C GLN A 27 -9.79 -11.55 3.59
N ASN A 28 -8.99 -12.34 4.28
CA ASN A 28 -8.72 -12.23 5.71
C ASN A 28 -7.27 -11.90 6.04
N SER A 29 -6.40 -11.82 5.05
CA SER A 29 -4.96 -11.67 5.26
C SER A 29 -4.32 -10.79 4.19
N VAL A 30 -3.13 -10.30 4.53
CA VAL A 30 -2.25 -9.62 3.59
C VAL A 30 -0.88 -10.26 3.68
N THR A 31 -0.36 -10.69 2.53
CA THR A 31 0.94 -11.37 2.44
C THR A 31 1.89 -10.58 1.55
N TYR A 32 3.00 -10.13 2.13
CA TYR A 32 4.11 -9.51 1.44
C TYR A 32 5.10 -10.57 0.95
N LEU A 33 5.45 -10.49 -0.33
CA LEU A 33 6.38 -11.39 -1.00
C LEU A 33 7.48 -10.59 -1.70
N LYS A 34 8.71 -11.08 -1.59
CA LYS A 34 9.88 -10.52 -2.28
C LYS A 34 10.72 -11.68 -2.82
N GLU A 35 11.33 -11.49 -3.99
CA GLU A 35 12.18 -12.50 -4.64
C GLU A 35 13.35 -12.95 -3.75
N HIS A 36 13.91 -11.99 -3.00
CA HIS A 36 14.99 -12.23 -2.05
C HIS A 36 14.59 -11.68 -0.68
N GLY A 37 14.28 -12.56 0.27
CA GLY A 37 13.93 -12.18 1.62
C GLY A 37 12.90 -13.12 2.24
N SER A 38 12.55 -12.85 3.50
CA SER A 38 11.44 -13.50 4.17
C SER A 38 10.11 -12.92 3.68
N SER A 39 9.13 -13.80 3.46
CA SER A 39 7.73 -13.42 3.35
C SER A 39 7.19 -12.95 4.71
N PHE A 40 6.22 -12.05 4.67
CA PHE A 40 5.53 -11.56 5.85
C PHE A 40 4.02 -11.68 5.62
N THR A 41 3.29 -12.23 6.60
CA THR A 41 1.84 -12.37 6.53
C THR A 41 1.21 -11.83 7.80
N GLN A 42 0.18 -10.99 7.64
CA GLN A 42 -0.64 -10.48 8.73
C GLN A 42 -2.10 -10.87 8.50
N ALA A 43 -2.69 -11.55 9.48
CA ALA A 43 -4.12 -11.84 9.46
C ALA A 43 -4.90 -10.64 10.00
N LEU A 44 -5.93 -10.23 9.27
CA LEU A 44 -6.82 -9.11 9.57
C LEU A 44 -8.09 -9.55 10.29
N ASN A 45 -8.52 -10.79 10.04
CA ASN A 45 -9.63 -11.45 10.71
C ASN A 45 -9.26 -12.89 11.07
N LEU A 46 -9.68 -13.34 12.25
CA LEU A 46 -9.50 -14.72 12.73
C LEU A 46 -10.62 -15.66 12.25
N ALA A 47 -11.73 -15.11 11.76
CA ALA A 47 -12.85 -15.89 11.25
C ALA A 47 -12.46 -16.60 9.94
N GLY A 48 -12.07 -17.87 10.05
CA GLY A 48 -11.78 -18.75 8.91
C GLY A 48 -10.31 -19.11 8.71
N MET A 49 -9.39 -18.66 9.57
CA MET A 49 -7.99 -19.13 9.53
C MET A 49 -7.91 -20.51 10.19
N PRO A 50 -7.33 -21.53 9.54
CA PRO A 50 -7.06 -22.81 10.20
C PRO A 50 -6.07 -22.56 11.34
N VAL A 51 -6.52 -22.77 12.58
CA VAL A 51 -5.64 -22.79 13.76
C VAL A 51 -4.97 -24.15 13.75
N ASP A 52 -3.91 -24.32 12.97
CA ASP A 52 -3.10 -25.54 13.06
C ASP A 52 -2.20 -25.47 14.31
N PRO A 53 -2.33 -26.39 15.27
CA PRO A 53 -1.50 -26.39 16.48
C PRO A 53 -0.07 -26.92 16.27
N GLU A 54 0.33 -27.32 15.05
CA GLU A 54 1.53 -28.14 14.82
C GLU A 54 2.35 -27.82 13.54
N GLU A 55 2.59 -26.55 13.16
CA GLU A 55 3.63 -26.22 12.16
C GLU A 55 4.81 -25.43 12.74
N GLU A 56 5.59 -26.09 13.61
CA GLU A 56 7.03 -25.87 13.67
C GLU A 56 7.66 -26.41 12.37
N GLY A 57 7.72 -25.62 11.29
CA GLY A 57 8.51 -26.06 10.13
C GLY A 57 8.43 -25.28 8.82
N ARG A 58 7.43 -24.39 8.61
CA ARG A 58 7.31 -23.63 7.34
C ARG A 58 7.24 -22.12 7.59
N THR A 59 7.99 -21.41 6.75
CA THR A 59 8.57 -20.08 6.97
C THR A 59 7.63 -18.90 6.71
N THR A 60 6.46 -18.88 7.35
CA THR A 60 5.59 -17.69 7.39
C THR A 60 5.03 -17.55 8.79
N ALA A 61 5.72 -16.81 9.65
CA ALA A 61 5.18 -16.43 10.94
C ALA A 61 3.99 -15.50 10.71
N ILE A 62 2.77 -16.04 10.76
CA ILE A 62 1.53 -15.25 10.68
C ILE A 62 1.45 -14.44 11.98
N ARG A 63 1.52 -13.11 11.88
CA ARG A 63 1.33 -12.22 13.04
C ARG A 63 -0.15 -11.90 13.22
N ASN A 64 -0.74 -12.40 14.30
CA ASN A 64 -2.15 -12.24 14.68
C ASN A 64 -2.36 -11.11 15.71
N GLU A 65 -1.95 -9.88 15.39
CA GLU A 65 -2.01 -8.76 16.36
C GLU A 65 -3.10 -7.74 16.07
N THR A 66 -3.70 -7.74 14.88
CA THR A 66 -4.66 -6.71 14.51
C THR A 66 -6.07 -7.10 14.94
N LYS A 67 -6.57 -6.47 16.03
CA LYS A 67 -7.99 -6.45 16.42
C LYS A 67 -8.87 -5.64 15.44
N LEU A 68 -8.51 -5.64 14.16
CA LEU A 68 -9.13 -4.79 13.15
C LEU A 68 -10.48 -5.36 12.69
N ASP A 69 -10.59 -6.70 12.64
CA ASP A 69 -11.81 -7.40 12.20
C ASP A 69 -12.30 -6.85 10.86
N ILE A 70 -11.36 -6.71 9.91
CA ILE A 70 -11.61 -6.18 8.56
C ILE A 70 -11.64 -7.36 7.59
N LEU A 71 -12.62 -7.35 6.69
CA LEU A 71 -12.66 -8.20 5.52
C LEU A 71 -12.25 -7.38 4.30
N LEU A 72 -11.24 -7.85 3.58
CA LEU A 72 -10.78 -7.21 2.33
C LEU A 72 -11.53 -7.72 1.10
N ALA A 73 -12.51 -8.62 1.26
CA ALA A 73 -13.36 -9.08 0.16
C ALA A 73 -13.90 -7.88 -0.64
N ASN A 74 -13.63 -7.85 -1.94
CA ASN A 74 -14.02 -6.78 -2.85
C ASN A 74 -13.49 -5.38 -2.47
N CYS A 75 -12.28 -5.28 -1.90
CA CYS A 75 -11.62 -4.00 -1.72
C CYS A 75 -10.98 -3.48 -3.01
N SER A 76 -10.93 -2.14 -3.14
CA SER A 76 -10.01 -1.48 -4.06
C SER A 76 -8.76 -1.03 -3.31
N ALA A 77 -7.60 -1.07 -3.97
CA ALA A 77 -6.32 -0.69 -3.37
C ALA A 77 -5.44 0.08 -4.36
N VAL A 78 -4.73 1.09 -3.86
CA VAL A 78 -3.77 1.89 -4.63
C VAL A 78 -2.54 2.25 -3.80
N VAL A 79 -1.37 2.22 -4.43
CA VAL A 79 -0.11 2.60 -3.79
C VAL A 79 0.02 4.13 -3.80
N LEU A 80 0.15 4.73 -2.62
CA LEU A 80 0.36 6.18 -2.47
C LEU A 80 1.84 6.53 -2.34
N SER A 81 2.61 5.63 -1.74
CA SER A 81 4.07 5.74 -1.63
C SER A 81 4.66 4.35 -1.44
N PRO A 82 5.99 4.17 -1.51
CA PRO A 82 6.60 2.85 -1.38
C PRO A 82 6.24 2.07 -0.12
N THR A 83 5.76 2.75 0.92
CA THR A 83 5.43 2.13 2.21
C THR A 83 3.98 2.35 2.62
N VAL A 84 3.16 2.98 1.79
CA VAL A 84 1.77 3.30 2.14
C VAL A 84 0.83 2.96 1.00
N ILE A 85 -0.16 2.14 1.32
CA ILE A 85 -1.19 1.68 0.40
C ILE A 85 -2.54 2.10 0.98
N LEU A 86 -3.39 2.67 0.13
CA LEU A 86 -4.75 3.02 0.47
C LEU A 86 -5.69 1.92 0.01
N PHE A 87 -6.60 1.53 0.89
CA PHE A 87 -7.68 0.59 0.65
C PHE A 87 -9.02 1.30 0.81
N SER A 88 -9.98 0.96 -0.06
CA SER A 88 -11.40 1.25 0.13
C SER A 88 -12.16 -0.05 0.29
N ILE A 89 -12.91 -0.18 1.39
CA ILE A 89 -13.56 -1.43 1.78
C ILE A 89 -15.04 -1.41 1.39
N HIS A 90 -15.44 -2.32 0.51
CA HIS A 90 -16.84 -2.52 0.14
C HIS A 90 -17.58 -3.38 1.21
N PRO A 91 -18.87 -3.14 1.51
CA PRO A 91 -19.74 -2.05 1.04
C PRO A 91 -19.64 -0.77 1.87
N THR A 92 -18.76 -0.72 2.87
CA THR A 92 -18.76 0.38 3.84
C THR A 92 -18.24 1.70 3.25
N GLY A 93 -17.34 1.65 2.28
CA GLY A 93 -16.57 2.80 1.81
C GLY A 93 -15.59 3.36 2.84
N ARG A 94 -15.32 2.61 3.92
CA ARG A 94 -14.29 2.99 4.88
C ARG A 94 -12.93 2.87 4.20
N LEU A 95 -12.12 3.92 4.36
CA LEU A 95 -10.75 3.94 3.88
C LEU A 95 -9.81 3.40 4.95
N TYR A 96 -8.79 2.67 4.54
CA TYR A 96 -7.70 2.24 5.39
C TYR A 96 -6.36 2.48 4.72
N LEU A 97 -5.39 2.97 5.51
CA LEU A 97 -4.00 3.05 5.11
C LEU A 97 -3.25 1.89 5.74
N ALA A 98 -2.65 1.04 4.91
CA ALA A 98 -1.68 0.05 5.32
C ALA A 98 -0.28 0.67 5.27
N HIS A 99 0.36 0.81 6.43
CA HIS A 99 1.70 1.35 6.56
C HIS A 99 2.70 0.22 6.73
N LEU A 100 3.49 -0.05 5.69
CA LEU A 100 4.52 -1.06 5.70
C LEU A 100 5.69 -0.60 6.58
N VAL A 101 5.90 -1.28 7.70
CA VAL A 101 7.03 -1.04 8.59
C VAL A 101 8.22 -1.83 8.08
N LEU A 102 9.21 -1.11 7.58
CA LEU A 102 10.48 -1.70 7.19
C LEU A 102 11.42 -1.78 8.40
N THR A 103 12.17 -2.87 8.54
CA THR A 103 13.31 -2.91 9.48
C THR A 103 14.53 -3.52 8.81
N GLY A 104 15.55 -2.69 8.52
CA GLY A 104 16.79 -3.12 7.87
C GLY A 104 16.60 -3.69 6.46
N ARG A 105 17.55 -3.44 5.54
CA ARG A 105 17.62 -4.00 4.17
C ARG A 105 16.26 -4.20 3.45
N ASP A 106 15.33 -3.27 3.63
CA ASP A 106 14.04 -3.22 2.94
C ASP A 106 13.15 -4.46 3.13
N VAL A 107 13.15 -5.02 4.34
CA VAL A 107 12.27 -6.11 4.74
C VAL A 107 11.07 -5.54 5.50
N VAL A 108 9.86 -5.86 5.03
CA VAL A 108 8.61 -5.57 5.75
C VAL A 108 8.49 -6.52 6.92
N THR A 109 8.37 -5.98 8.13
CA THR A 109 8.25 -6.77 9.36
C THR A 109 6.93 -6.57 10.08
N ASP A 110 6.20 -5.53 9.72
CA ASP A 110 4.88 -5.26 10.28
C ASP A 110 4.07 -4.39 9.31
N ILE A 111 2.75 -4.40 9.49
CA ILE A 111 1.84 -3.50 8.82
C ILE A 111 0.97 -2.82 9.88
N VAL A 112 1.11 -1.50 9.98
CA VAL A 112 0.27 -0.69 10.86
C VAL A 112 -0.90 -0.17 10.06
N TRP A 113 -2.11 -0.28 10.60
CA TRP A 113 -3.32 0.19 9.93
C TRP A 113 -3.87 1.45 10.57
N THR A 114 -4.29 2.41 9.75
CA THR A 114 -4.99 3.61 10.20
C THR A 114 -6.19 3.91 9.30
N SER A 115 -7.29 4.41 9.85
CA SER A 115 -8.46 4.81 9.06
C SER A 115 -8.49 6.33 8.91
N PRO A 116 -8.26 6.90 7.72
CA PRO A 116 -8.36 8.35 7.50
C PRO A 116 -9.81 8.85 7.41
N GLY A 117 -10.78 7.97 7.25
CA GLY A 117 -12.19 8.34 7.16
C GLY A 117 -13.03 7.36 6.35
N GLN A 118 -14.16 7.83 5.87
CA GLN A 118 -15.10 7.07 5.06
C GLN A 118 -15.56 7.93 3.89
N HIS A 119 -15.64 7.31 2.71
CA HIS A 119 -16.15 7.91 1.47
C HIS A 119 -17.15 6.97 0.82
N ALA A 120 -17.58 7.28 -0.41
CA ALA A 120 -18.36 6.34 -1.20
C ALA A 120 -17.58 5.02 -1.40
N PRO A 121 -18.25 3.85 -1.35
CA PRO A 121 -17.61 2.57 -1.65
C PRO A 121 -17.02 2.58 -3.05
N ALA A 122 -15.71 2.40 -3.12
CA ALA A 122 -14.96 2.45 -4.37
C ALA A 122 -14.80 1.05 -4.94
N TRP A 123 -15.11 0.87 -6.23
CA TRP A 123 -14.66 -0.33 -6.95
C TRP A 123 -13.27 -0.12 -7.55
N GLU A 124 -12.86 1.13 -7.77
CA GLU A 124 -11.54 1.47 -8.29
C GLU A 124 -10.93 2.69 -7.61
N LEU A 125 -9.61 2.66 -7.43
CA LEU A 125 -8.80 3.74 -6.88
C LEU A 125 -7.59 3.94 -7.79
N HIS A 126 -7.31 5.19 -8.14
CA HIS A 126 -6.14 5.57 -8.94
C HIS A 126 -5.38 6.69 -8.26
N SER A 127 -4.06 6.60 -8.23
CA SER A 127 -3.21 7.71 -7.79
C SER A 127 -2.97 8.63 -8.97
N TRP A 128 -3.19 9.93 -8.75
CA TRP A 128 -2.90 10.96 -9.73
C TRP A 128 -1.82 11.89 -9.18
N GLY A 129 -0.57 11.54 -9.47
CA GLY A 129 0.59 12.19 -8.88
C GLY A 129 0.69 11.92 -7.37
N GLU A 130 1.33 12.83 -6.65
CA GLU A 130 1.53 12.71 -5.20
C GLU A 130 0.42 13.38 -4.38
N GLU A 131 -0.44 14.18 -5.02
CA GLU A 131 -1.38 15.08 -4.35
C GLU A 131 -2.84 14.66 -4.49
N PHE A 132 -3.17 13.75 -5.40
CA PHE A 132 -4.55 13.38 -5.68
C PHE A 132 -4.75 11.87 -5.79
N VAL A 133 -5.92 11.43 -5.35
CA VAL A 133 -6.43 10.08 -5.55
C VAL A 133 -7.80 10.19 -6.20
N CYS A 134 -7.98 9.52 -7.31
CA CYS A 134 -9.27 9.36 -7.96
C CYS A 134 -9.97 8.12 -7.39
N LEU A 135 -11.21 8.31 -6.96
CA LEU A 135 -12.09 7.28 -6.45
C LEU A 135 -13.25 7.10 -7.42
N VAL A 136 -13.39 5.90 -7.97
CA VAL A 136 -14.57 5.55 -8.78
C VAL A 136 -15.50 4.71 -7.92
N ASP A 137 -16.68 5.28 -7.63
CA ASP A 137 -17.65 4.66 -6.76
C ASP A 137 -18.45 3.56 -7.49
N THR A 138 -19.10 2.69 -6.71
CA THR A 138 -19.89 1.55 -7.24
C THR A 138 -21.03 1.92 -8.19
N VAL A 139 -21.45 3.18 -8.23
CA VAL A 139 -22.49 3.67 -9.17
C VAL A 139 -21.90 4.41 -10.38
N GLY A 140 -20.57 4.48 -10.47
CA GLY A 140 -19.83 5.07 -11.59
C GLY A 140 -19.50 6.56 -11.44
N SER A 141 -19.71 7.17 -10.27
CA SER A 141 -19.32 8.56 -10.02
C SER A 141 -17.83 8.61 -9.73
N LEU A 142 -17.20 9.72 -10.10
CA LEU A 142 -15.77 9.93 -9.91
C LEU A 142 -15.57 11.05 -8.89
N SER A 143 -14.89 10.73 -7.79
CA SER A 143 -14.46 11.72 -6.79
C SER A 143 -12.96 11.90 -6.86
N VAL A 144 -12.49 13.14 -6.97
CA VAL A 144 -11.08 13.49 -6.86
C VAL A 144 -10.81 13.90 -5.41
N LEU A 145 -10.00 13.11 -4.73
CA LEU A 145 -9.58 13.34 -3.35
C LEU A 145 -8.23 14.04 -3.36
N LYS A 146 -8.15 15.24 -2.77
CA LYS A 146 -6.89 15.89 -2.47
C LYS A 146 -6.27 15.23 -1.24
N THR A 147 -5.01 14.85 -1.35
CA THR A 147 -4.25 14.24 -0.27
C THR A 147 -3.42 15.29 0.45
N THR A 148 -3.49 15.29 1.78
CA THR A 148 -2.56 16.04 2.62
C THR A 148 -1.68 15.06 3.39
N VAL A 149 -0.36 15.23 3.26
CA VAL A 149 0.63 14.32 3.86
C VAL A 149 1.16 14.89 5.16
N SER A 150 1.21 14.06 6.20
CA SER A 150 1.84 14.39 7.47
C SER A 150 2.79 13.26 7.91
N LYS A 151 3.82 13.60 8.69
CA LYS A 151 4.74 12.62 9.27
C LYS A 151 4.35 12.36 10.72
N LYS A 152 4.07 11.10 11.05
CA LYS A 152 3.84 10.64 12.42
C LYS A 152 5.01 9.78 12.87
N LYS A 153 5.54 10.03 14.06
CA LYS A 153 6.65 9.22 14.59
C LYS A 153 6.18 7.78 14.82
N LEU A 154 6.97 6.82 14.33
CA LEU A 154 6.73 5.40 14.55
C LEU A 154 6.88 5.07 16.05
N PRO A 155 6.01 4.22 16.65
CA PRO A 155 6.20 3.76 18.03
C PRO A 155 7.60 3.17 18.24
N SER A 156 8.23 3.42 19.40
CA SER A 156 9.60 2.99 19.67
C SER A 156 9.78 1.46 19.64
N THR A 157 8.71 0.71 19.91
CA THR A 157 8.68 -0.76 19.81
C THR A 157 8.83 -1.27 18.37
N LEU A 158 8.40 -0.47 17.39
CA LEU A 158 8.47 -0.80 15.96
C LEU A 158 9.70 -0.18 15.27
N GLN A 159 10.43 0.69 15.96
CA GLN A 159 11.65 1.28 15.42
C GLN A 159 12.81 0.27 15.44
N PRO A 160 13.67 0.26 14.41
CA PRO A 160 14.81 -0.64 14.38
C PRO A 160 15.78 -0.40 15.54
N LEU A 161 16.12 -1.49 16.26
CA LEU A 161 17.01 -1.50 17.43
C LEU A 161 18.43 -0.99 17.13
N LYS A 162 18.89 -1.12 15.88
CA LYS A 162 20.20 -0.64 15.43
C LYS A 162 20.01 0.36 14.29
N ARG A 163 20.56 1.57 14.45
CA ARG A 163 20.64 2.54 13.36
C ARG A 163 21.49 1.92 12.24
N PRO A 164 21.02 1.92 10.98
CA PRO A 164 21.91 1.63 9.86
C PRO A 164 22.98 2.73 9.84
N ARG A 165 24.19 2.38 10.30
CA ARG A 165 25.36 3.25 10.24
C ARG A 165 25.92 3.11 8.83
N LEU A 166 25.79 4.13 8.01
CA LEU A 166 26.76 4.29 6.93
C LEU A 166 28.08 4.67 7.58
N HIS A 167 29.18 4.03 7.20
CA HIS A 167 30.49 4.64 7.36
C HIS A 167 30.39 6.05 6.77
N GLN A 168 30.69 7.08 7.57
CA GLN A 168 30.89 8.41 7.03
C GLN A 168 31.96 8.26 5.94
N PRO A 169 31.65 8.59 4.67
CA PRO A 169 32.71 8.75 3.70
C PRO A 169 33.51 9.95 4.21
N GLY A 170 34.72 9.70 4.73
CA GLY A 170 35.66 10.78 4.96
C GLY A 170 35.83 11.53 3.65
N ASP A 171 35.64 12.85 3.68
CA ASP A 171 35.83 13.87 2.65
C ASP A 171 36.25 13.38 1.24
N LEU A 172 35.43 12.54 0.62
CA LEU A 172 35.63 12.09 -0.76
C LEU A 172 34.70 12.90 -1.65
N PRO A 173 35.21 13.56 -2.69
CA PRO A 173 34.38 14.36 -3.57
C PRO A 173 33.35 13.44 -4.25
N ILE A 174 32.06 13.71 -4.01
CA ILE A 174 30.92 12.96 -4.55
C ILE A 174 30.83 13.23 -6.07
N GLN A 175 31.63 12.51 -6.86
CA GLN A 175 31.67 12.68 -8.32
C GLN A 175 30.78 11.68 -9.07
N SER A 176 30.42 10.55 -8.46
CA SER A 176 29.62 9.52 -9.13
C SER A 176 28.11 9.74 -8.96
N GLN A 177 27.38 9.82 -10.07
CA GLN A 177 25.91 9.91 -10.09
C GLN A 177 25.25 8.72 -9.38
N LYS A 178 25.81 7.51 -9.52
CA LYS A 178 25.35 6.32 -8.81
C LYS A 178 25.46 6.45 -7.28
N LEU A 179 26.47 7.16 -6.79
CA LEU A 179 26.62 7.40 -5.35
C LEU A 179 25.58 8.41 -4.86
N LYS A 180 25.21 9.41 -5.67
CA LYS A 180 24.13 10.36 -5.34
C LYS A 180 22.78 9.66 -5.26
N GLU A 181 22.48 8.80 -6.23
CA GLU A 181 21.27 7.97 -6.23
C GLU A 181 21.21 7.06 -5.00
N LEU A 182 22.32 6.39 -4.67
CA LEU A 182 22.41 5.52 -3.49
C LEU A 182 22.21 6.29 -2.17
N LEU A 183 22.78 7.49 -2.06
CA LEU A 183 22.59 8.35 -0.89
C LEU A 183 21.14 8.83 -0.77
N SER A 184 20.50 9.18 -1.88
CA SER A 184 19.08 9.56 -1.90
C SER A 184 18.17 8.42 -1.43
N VAL A 185 18.38 7.20 -1.94
CA VAL A 185 17.66 6.00 -1.47
C VAL A 185 17.89 5.78 0.02
N HIS A 186 19.13 5.95 0.50
CA HIS A 186 19.43 5.79 1.93
C HIS A 186 18.74 6.82 2.82
N GLU A 187 18.65 8.07 2.36
CA GLU A 187 17.93 9.13 3.07
C GLU A 187 16.43 8.82 3.16
N GLN A 188 15.83 8.39 2.05
CA GLN A 188 14.43 7.94 2.02
C GLN A 188 14.19 6.79 3.02
N LEU A 189 15.10 5.83 3.08
CA LEU A 189 15.01 4.71 4.03
C LEU A 189 15.11 5.16 5.50
N ARG A 190 15.99 6.11 5.81
CA ARG A 190 16.10 6.65 7.19
C ARG A 190 14.80 7.28 7.67
N ASP A 191 14.11 8.01 6.80
CA ASP A 191 12.83 8.63 7.11
C ASP A 191 11.76 7.57 7.35
N VAL A 192 11.69 6.56 6.49
CA VAL A 192 10.74 5.43 6.61
C VAL A 192 10.93 4.68 7.93
N TYR A 193 12.18 4.46 8.38
CA TYR A 193 12.45 3.75 9.63
C TYR A 193 12.02 4.51 10.90
N ARG A 194 11.70 5.81 10.80
CA ARG A 194 11.37 6.66 11.95
C ARG A 194 9.96 7.20 11.91
N PHE A 195 9.39 7.36 10.73
CA PHE A 195 8.15 8.06 10.52
C PHE A 195 7.22 7.27 9.61
N LEU A 196 5.97 7.19 10.02
CA LEU A 196 4.85 6.81 9.17
C LEU A 196 4.38 8.05 8.42
N ARG A 197 4.19 7.92 7.10
CA ARG A 197 3.51 8.93 6.29
C ARG A 197 2.01 8.73 6.44
N SER A 198 1.35 9.62 7.18
CA SER A 198 -0.10 9.63 7.31
C SER A 198 -0.69 10.50 6.22
N TYR A 199 -1.86 10.10 5.71
CA TYR A 199 -2.60 10.81 4.69
C TYR A 199 -3.98 11.18 5.23
N THR A 200 -4.43 12.40 4.93
CA THR A 200 -5.84 12.80 5.02
C THR A 200 -6.37 13.08 3.62
N PHE A 201 -7.67 12.89 3.43
CA PHE A 201 -8.31 12.98 2.13
C PHE A 201 -9.49 13.95 2.22
N ASP A 202 -9.44 15.00 1.42
CA ASP A 202 -10.52 15.96 1.27
C ASP A 202 -11.06 15.88 -0.15
N VAL A 203 -12.38 15.94 -0.33
CA VAL A 203 -12.98 15.94 -1.67
C VAL A 203 -12.66 17.28 -2.34
N ALA A 204 -11.84 17.23 -3.39
CA ALA A 204 -11.48 18.39 -4.18
C ALA A 204 -12.52 18.65 -5.28
N ASP A 205 -12.99 17.57 -5.91
CA ASP A 205 -14.02 17.62 -6.94
C ASP A 205 -14.80 16.30 -6.99
N THR A 206 -16.02 16.38 -7.52
CA THR A 206 -16.91 15.24 -7.76
C THR A 206 -17.53 15.41 -9.13
N LEU A 207 -17.11 14.56 -10.06
CA LEU A 207 -17.73 14.48 -11.37
C LEU A 207 -18.94 13.53 -11.26
N PRO A 208 -20.16 14.01 -11.57
CA PRO A 208 -21.34 13.16 -11.57
C PRO A 208 -21.16 12.03 -12.59
N THR A 209 -21.80 10.90 -12.34
CA THR A 209 -21.86 9.77 -13.26
C THR A 209 -22.20 10.27 -14.67
N LEU A 210 -21.38 9.94 -15.68
CA LEU A 210 -21.73 10.18 -17.09
C LEU A 210 -22.76 9.15 -17.62
N GLY A 211 -23.36 8.37 -16.73
CA GLY A 211 -24.11 7.16 -17.05
C GLY A 211 -23.16 5.99 -17.37
N PRO A 212 -23.70 4.84 -17.79
CA PRO A 212 -22.89 3.75 -18.33
C PRO A 212 -21.98 4.28 -19.45
N LEU A 213 -20.72 3.84 -19.52
CA LEU A 213 -19.80 4.22 -20.61
C LEU A 213 -20.37 3.90 -22.01
N GLN A 214 -21.37 3.02 -22.10
CA GLN A 214 -22.15 2.72 -23.31
C GLN A 214 -22.95 3.92 -23.85
N CYS A 215 -23.21 4.94 -23.02
CA CYS A 215 -23.93 6.15 -23.38
C CYS A 215 -23.00 7.27 -23.87
N MET A 216 -21.67 7.11 -23.72
CA MET A 216 -20.70 8.05 -24.26
C MET A 216 -20.39 7.68 -25.70
N GLN A 217 -20.95 8.42 -26.65
CA GLN A 217 -20.54 8.31 -28.05
C GLN A 217 -19.02 8.57 -28.14
N PRO A 218 -18.25 7.73 -28.83
CA PRO A 218 -16.84 7.98 -29.05
C PRO A 218 -16.68 9.31 -29.80
N TRP A 219 -15.75 10.15 -29.32
CA TRP A 219 -15.49 11.50 -29.84
C TRP A 219 -14.76 11.49 -31.20
N ILE A 220 -14.96 10.45 -32.01
CA ILE A 220 -14.47 10.43 -33.38
C ILE A 220 -15.41 11.33 -34.17
N SER A 221 -15.09 12.62 -34.18
CA SER A 221 -15.48 13.50 -35.27
C SER A 221 -14.92 12.88 -36.54
N GLU A 222 -15.79 12.21 -37.31
CA GLU A 222 -15.51 11.98 -38.72
C GLU A 222 -15.21 13.36 -39.33
N GLY A 223 -13.94 13.56 -39.68
CA GLY A 223 -13.58 14.65 -40.55
C GLY A 223 -14.32 14.42 -41.86
N GLU A 224 -15.30 15.26 -42.12
CA GLU A 224 -15.84 15.47 -43.46
C GLU A 224 -14.70 16.03 -44.33
N ASP A 225 -13.91 15.14 -44.91
CA ASP A 225 -13.18 15.45 -46.14
C ASP A 225 -14.22 15.45 -47.27
N SER A 226 -14.64 16.65 -47.68
CA SER A 226 -15.39 16.92 -48.92
C SER A 226 -14.86 18.18 -49.57
#